data_AF-A0A7W7WKQ4-F1
#
_entry.id   AF-A0A7W7WKQ4-F1
#
_cell.length_a   1.000
_cell.length_b   1.000
_cell.length_c   1.000
_cell.angle_alpha   90.00
_cell.angle_beta   90.00
_cell.angle_gamma   90.00
#
_symmetry.space_group_name_H-M   'P 1'
#
loop_
_entity.id
_entity.type
_entity.pdbx_description
1 polymer ?
#
loop_
_entity_poly.entity_id
_entity_poly.type
_entity_poly.pdbx_seq_one_letter_code
_entity_poly.pdbx_strand_id
1 'polypeptide(L)'
;METWQGLSESVAERLAAASSSERKVFAAGVAERLLSTHEALPEKEQAPFTLSLRPLLNSVWEGVLGDPTAFKAVNRRVAEYMLSEYCHNDGQDGPDDANEDAAATVLLAADTYLHGIAEFAVWASSRAVEIIHRREQSPTPEQVMAHIYDGVALPDLEAALVPDLLAELRRQLRDLDLIAGRAEDIRYSQLGLPVDLSIRLRVELRGPLSVRD
;
A
#
# COMPACT_ATOMS: atom_id res chain seq x y z
N MET A 1 4.02 27.16 1.84
CA MET A 1 3.89 26.15 2.92
C MET A 1 3.53 24.85 2.22
N GLU A 2 4.26 23.77 2.48
CA GLU A 2 3.99 22.47 1.86
C GLU A 2 2.70 21.90 2.49
N THR A 3 1.70 21.58 1.67
CA THR A 3 0.43 20.99 2.12
C THR A 3 0.41 19.51 1.77
N TRP A 4 -0.33 18.71 2.54
CA TRP A 4 -0.46 17.29 2.26
C TRP A 4 -1.15 17.04 0.91
N GLN A 5 -2.10 17.90 0.51
CA GLN A 5 -2.73 17.81 -0.82
C GLN A 5 -1.71 18.01 -1.94
N GLY A 6 -0.84 19.03 -1.84
CA GLY A 6 0.18 19.29 -2.87
C GLY A 6 1.23 18.18 -2.96
N LEU A 7 1.57 17.55 -1.84
CA LEU A 7 2.42 16.36 -1.85
C LEU A 7 1.72 15.14 -2.46
N SER A 8 0.43 14.94 -2.16
CA SER A 8 -0.37 13.87 -2.76
C SER A 8 -0.49 14.03 -4.28
N GLU A 9 -0.71 15.26 -4.76
CA GLU A 9 -0.69 15.60 -6.18
C GLU A 9 0.68 15.30 -6.79
N SER A 10 1.77 15.67 -6.11
CA SER A 10 3.14 15.38 -6.57
C SER A 10 3.43 13.89 -6.69
N VAL A 11 2.94 13.06 -5.74
CA VAL A 11 3.03 11.60 -5.83
C VAL A 11 2.27 11.08 -7.07
N ALA A 12 1.04 11.54 -7.27
CA ALA A 12 0.21 11.13 -8.39
C ALA A 12 0.83 11.50 -9.75
N GLU A 13 1.36 12.72 -9.90
CA GLU A 13 2.05 13.18 -11.09
C GLU A 13 3.29 12.34 -11.39
N ARG A 14 4.09 12.03 -10.37
CA ARG A 14 5.27 11.17 -10.53
C ARG A 14 4.92 9.75 -10.93
N LEU A 15 3.86 9.17 -10.34
CA LEU A 15 3.37 7.84 -10.72
C LEU A 15 2.85 7.81 -12.17
N ALA A 16 2.17 8.87 -12.60
CA ALA A 16 1.73 9.02 -13.99
C ALA A 16 2.91 9.07 -14.97
N ALA A 17 4.00 9.75 -14.59
CA ALA A 17 5.21 9.85 -15.42
C ALA A 17 6.10 8.59 -15.36
N ALA A 18 6.08 7.83 -14.26
CA ALA A 18 6.88 6.63 -14.07
C ALA A 18 6.55 5.53 -15.08
N SER A 19 7.52 4.67 -15.40
CA SER A 19 7.28 3.49 -16.24
C SER A 19 6.40 2.45 -15.53
N SER A 20 5.89 1.50 -16.31
CA SER A 20 5.09 0.40 -15.77
C SER A 20 5.85 -0.39 -14.69
N SER A 21 7.13 -0.71 -14.90
CA SER A 21 7.93 -1.44 -13.90
C SER A 21 8.11 -0.66 -12.60
N GLU A 22 8.35 0.65 -12.68
CA GLU A 22 8.52 1.51 -11.50
C GLU A 22 7.23 1.57 -10.66
N ARG A 23 6.07 1.75 -11.31
CA ARG A 23 4.76 1.75 -10.64
C ARG A 23 4.49 0.44 -9.91
N LYS A 24 4.84 -0.69 -10.52
CA LYS A 24 4.64 -2.02 -9.92
C LYS A 24 5.49 -2.20 -8.66
N VAL A 25 6.75 -1.78 -8.69
CA VAL A 25 7.63 -1.82 -7.52
C VAL A 25 7.11 -0.89 -6.43
N PHE A 26 6.66 0.32 -6.79
CA PHE A 26 6.08 1.26 -5.85
C PHE A 26 4.85 0.66 -5.14
N ALA A 27 3.87 0.17 -5.89
CA ALA A 27 2.65 -0.40 -5.33
C ALA A 27 2.94 -1.61 -4.42
N ALA A 28 3.89 -2.48 -4.81
CA ALA A 28 4.34 -3.58 -3.98
C ALA A 28 4.99 -3.10 -2.65
N GLY A 29 5.78 -2.03 -2.70
CA GLY A 29 6.35 -1.36 -1.54
C GLY A 29 5.30 -0.87 -0.55
N VAL A 30 4.30 -0.14 -1.04
CA VAL A 30 3.21 0.38 -0.20
C VAL A 30 2.40 -0.77 0.42
N ALA A 31 2.02 -1.77 -0.39
CA ALA A 31 1.30 -2.96 0.09
C ALA A 31 2.06 -3.73 1.17
N GLU A 32 3.38 -3.86 1.03
CA GLU A 32 4.23 -4.55 1.99
C GLU A 32 4.28 -3.85 3.35
N ARG A 33 4.32 -2.52 3.37
CA ARG A 33 4.26 -1.76 4.63
C ARG A 33 2.93 -1.92 5.33
N LEU A 34 1.84 -1.78 4.58
CA LEU A 34 0.50 -1.86 5.16
C LEU A 34 0.21 -3.27 5.66
N LEU A 35 0.49 -4.30 4.86
CA LEU A 35 0.30 -5.69 5.27
C LEU A 35 1.19 -6.07 6.45
N SER A 36 2.47 -5.67 6.45
CA SER A 36 3.35 -5.92 7.59
C SER A 36 2.89 -5.22 8.87
N THR A 37 2.25 -4.05 8.74
CA THR A 37 1.68 -3.34 9.89
C THR A 37 0.45 -4.07 10.42
N HIS A 38 -0.43 -4.55 9.53
CA HIS A 38 -1.58 -5.37 9.89
C HIS A 38 -1.18 -6.67 10.60
N GLU A 39 -0.14 -7.35 10.10
CA GLU A 39 0.41 -8.57 10.71
C GLU A 39 0.99 -8.37 12.12
N ALA A 40 1.32 -7.13 12.50
CA ALA A 40 1.80 -6.80 13.84
C ALA A 40 0.69 -6.34 14.79
N LEU A 41 -0.56 -6.24 14.33
CA LEU A 41 -1.69 -5.97 15.21
C LEU A 41 -1.88 -7.12 16.21
N PRO A 42 -2.52 -6.87 17.37
CA PRO A 42 -2.99 -7.94 18.24
C PRO A 42 -3.86 -8.94 17.48
N GLU A 43 -3.78 -10.24 17.80
CA GLU A 43 -4.49 -11.32 17.08
C GLU A 43 -6.00 -11.05 16.91
N LYS A 44 -6.63 -10.44 17.91
CA LYS A 44 -8.06 -10.06 17.89
C LYS A 44 -8.42 -8.95 16.88
N GLU A 45 -7.42 -8.19 16.42
CA GLU A 45 -7.56 -7.08 15.46
C GLU A 45 -7.06 -7.49 14.07
N GLN A 46 -6.46 -8.67 13.93
CA GLN A 46 -6.03 -9.19 12.64
C GLN A 46 -7.23 -9.79 11.90
N ALA A 47 -7.57 -9.23 10.75
CA ALA A 47 -8.50 -9.83 9.79
C ALA A 47 -7.88 -11.07 9.11
N PRO A 48 -8.42 -12.29 9.29
CA PRO A 48 -7.94 -13.51 8.62
C PRO A 48 -7.76 -13.39 7.11
N PHE A 49 -8.70 -12.75 6.41
CA PHE A 49 -8.59 -12.56 4.95
C PHE A 49 -7.35 -11.75 4.58
N THR A 50 -7.11 -10.60 5.23
CA THR A 50 -5.93 -9.77 4.99
C THR A 50 -4.63 -10.58 5.17
N LEU A 51 -4.52 -11.39 6.22
CA LEU A 51 -3.36 -12.25 6.45
C LEU A 51 -3.17 -13.29 5.33
N SER A 52 -4.27 -13.81 4.79
CA SER A 52 -4.26 -14.80 3.71
C SER A 52 -3.65 -14.25 2.40
N LEU A 53 -3.52 -12.93 2.25
CA LEU A 53 -2.98 -12.26 1.06
C LEU A 53 -1.44 -12.19 1.04
N ARG A 54 -0.74 -12.50 2.14
CA ARG A 54 0.74 -12.52 2.20
C ARG A 54 1.38 -13.32 1.05
N PRO A 55 0.92 -14.53 0.70
CA PRO A 55 1.47 -15.26 -0.44
C PRO A 55 1.21 -14.60 -1.81
N LEU A 56 0.12 -13.84 -1.97
CA LEU A 56 -0.12 -13.03 -3.17
C LEU A 56 0.92 -11.93 -3.26
N LEU A 57 1.11 -11.15 -2.19
CA LEU A 57 2.10 -10.07 -2.17
C LEU A 57 3.53 -10.59 -2.40
N ASN A 58 3.89 -11.74 -1.81
CA ASN A 58 5.18 -12.37 -2.10
C ASN A 58 5.35 -12.67 -3.60
N SER A 59 4.31 -13.20 -4.25
CA SER A 59 4.33 -13.47 -5.69
C SER A 59 4.47 -12.18 -6.51
N VAL A 60 3.81 -11.10 -6.09
CA VAL A 60 3.97 -9.78 -6.71
C VAL A 60 5.42 -9.31 -6.60
N TRP A 61 6.04 -9.39 -5.41
CA TRP A 61 7.44 -9.06 -5.21
C TRP A 61 8.39 -9.85 -6.11
N GLU A 62 8.21 -11.17 -6.20
CA GLU A 62 9.03 -11.99 -7.09
C GLU A 62 8.88 -11.54 -8.54
N GLY A 63 7.64 -11.27 -8.98
CA GLY A 63 7.36 -10.82 -10.35
C GLY A 63 7.95 -9.44 -10.68
N VAL A 64 7.81 -8.45 -9.80
CA VAL A 64 8.33 -7.09 -10.07
C VAL A 64 9.87 -7.07 -10.07
N LEU A 65 10.50 -8.01 -9.37
CA LEU A 65 11.95 -8.18 -9.29
C LEU A 65 12.50 -9.26 -10.23
N GLY A 66 11.70 -9.65 -11.24
CA GLY A 66 12.21 -10.38 -12.39
C GLY A 66 12.09 -11.90 -12.35
N ASP A 67 11.24 -12.47 -11.49
CA ASP A 67 10.84 -13.87 -11.61
C ASP A 67 9.71 -14.01 -12.65
N PRO A 68 9.99 -14.57 -13.85
CA PRO A 68 8.97 -14.70 -14.89
C PRO A 68 7.88 -15.73 -14.53
N THR A 69 8.11 -16.61 -13.55
CA THR A 69 7.12 -17.62 -13.13
C THR A 69 6.03 -17.05 -12.24
N ALA A 70 6.28 -15.87 -11.63
CA ALA A 70 5.36 -15.20 -10.72
C ALA A 70 4.03 -14.81 -11.38
N PHE A 71 4.02 -14.53 -12.70
CA PHE A 71 2.82 -14.08 -13.40
C PHE A 71 1.64 -15.04 -13.22
N LYS A 72 1.89 -16.35 -13.41
CA LYS A 72 0.86 -17.38 -13.24
C LYS A 72 0.38 -17.49 -11.79
N ALA A 73 1.29 -17.30 -10.82
CA ALA A 73 0.96 -17.35 -9.41
C ALA A 73 0.08 -16.16 -9.00
N VAL A 74 0.43 -14.94 -9.43
CA VAL A 74 -0.36 -13.73 -9.18
C VAL A 74 -1.74 -13.85 -9.83
N ASN A 75 -1.80 -14.20 -11.12
CA ASN A 75 -3.06 -14.30 -11.85
C ASN A 75 -4.02 -15.31 -11.20
N ARG A 76 -3.52 -16.50 -10.82
CA ARG A 76 -4.33 -17.52 -10.12
C ARG A 76 -4.88 -16.99 -8.80
N ARG A 77 -4.07 -16.31 -7.98
CA ARG A 77 -4.50 -15.82 -6.67
C ARG A 77 -5.50 -14.68 -6.76
N VAL A 78 -5.35 -13.80 -7.74
CA VAL A 78 -6.36 -12.77 -8.05
C VAL A 78 -7.67 -13.43 -8.48
N ALA A 79 -7.61 -14.47 -9.32
CA ALA A 79 -8.81 -15.23 -9.70
C ALA A 79 -9.46 -15.96 -8.51
N GLU A 80 -8.66 -16.54 -7.61
CA GLU A 80 -9.16 -17.15 -6.36
C GLU A 80 -9.90 -16.11 -5.50
N TYR A 81 -9.35 -14.90 -5.34
CA TYR A 81 -10.03 -13.79 -4.67
C TYR A 81 -11.34 -13.41 -5.37
N MET A 82 -11.32 -13.18 -6.68
CA MET A 82 -12.51 -12.79 -7.45
C MET A 82 -13.67 -13.81 -7.38
N LEU A 83 -13.35 -15.08 -7.10
CA LEU A 83 -14.33 -16.15 -6.96
C LEU A 83 -14.67 -16.47 -5.49
N SER A 84 -14.03 -15.80 -4.53
CA SER A 84 -14.23 -16.00 -3.10
C SER A 84 -15.39 -15.17 -2.57
N GLU A 85 -15.84 -15.50 -1.36
CA GLU A 85 -16.87 -14.73 -0.65
C GLU A 85 -16.41 -13.31 -0.29
N TYR A 86 -15.11 -13.01 -0.33
CA TYR A 86 -14.54 -11.69 -0.05
C TYR A 86 -14.66 -10.70 -1.21
N CYS A 87 -14.95 -11.18 -2.42
CA CYS A 87 -15.21 -10.33 -3.59
C CYS A 87 -16.72 -10.17 -3.80
N HIS A 88 -17.38 -9.44 -2.89
CA HIS A 88 -18.83 -9.25 -2.87
C HIS A 88 -19.23 -7.79 -3.11
N ASN A 89 -20.50 -7.57 -3.47
CA ASN A 89 -21.10 -6.24 -3.57
C ASN A 89 -21.90 -5.85 -2.32
N ASP A 90 -21.83 -6.65 -1.25
CA ASP A 90 -22.65 -6.49 -0.04
C ASP A 90 -22.23 -5.31 0.87
N GLY A 91 -21.41 -4.39 0.37
CA GLY A 91 -20.94 -3.22 1.12
C GLY A 91 -20.00 -3.58 2.27
N GLN A 92 -19.92 -2.71 3.29
CA GLN A 92 -19.04 -2.87 4.46
C GLN A 92 -19.49 -3.97 5.44
N ASP A 93 -20.61 -4.65 5.17
CA ASP A 93 -21.25 -5.63 6.05
C ASP A 93 -20.96 -7.10 5.68
N GLY A 94 -20.14 -7.34 4.65
CA GLY A 94 -19.74 -8.70 4.26
C GLY A 94 -18.60 -9.29 5.09
N PRO A 95 -18.30 -10.59 4.90
CA PRO A 95 -17.28 -11.29 5.69
C PRO A 95 -15.90 -10.67 5.46
N ASP A 96 -15.20 -10.29 6.54
CA ASP A 96 -13.77 -9.92 6.56
C ASP A 96 -13.37 -8.95 5.41
N ASP A 97 -13.73 -7.68 5.58
CA ASP A 97 -13.81 -6.66 4.54
C ASP A 97 -12.55 -6.56 3.66
N ALA A 98 -12.67 -6.91 2.37
CA ALA A 98 -11.62 -6.69 1.38
C ALA A 98 -11.27 -5.20 1.19
N ASN A 99 -12.08 -4.29 1.73
CA ASN A 99 -11.81 -2.86 1.82
C ASN A 99 -11.07 -2.44 3.10
N GLU A 100 -10.64 -3.40 3.94
CA GLU A 100 -9.53 -3.18 4.87
C GLU A 100 -8.30 -2.67 4.10
N ASP A 101 -7.61 -1.66 4.65
CA ASP A 101 -6.58 -0.91 3.92
C ASP A 101 -5.44 -1.80 3.41
N ALA A 102 -4.92 -2.69 4.23
CA ALA A 102 -3.84 -3.58 3.82
C ALA A 102 -4.30 -4.59 2.76
N ALA A 103 -5.50 -5.18 2.90
CA ALA A 103 -6.06 -6.09 1.91
C ALA A 103 -6.26 -5.38 0.56
N ALA A 104 -6.95 -4.24 0.57
CA ALA A 104 -7.18 -3.42 -0.62
C ALA A 104 -5.86 -3.04 -1.29
N THR A 105 -4.85 -2.63 -0.53
CA THR A 105 -3.54 -2.24 -1.08
C THR A 105 -2.80 -3.42 -1.71
N VAL A 106 -2.89 -4.63 -1.14
CA VAL A 106 -2.30 -5.83 -1.76
C VAL A 106 -2.98 -6.17 -3.08
N LEU A 107 -4.31 -6.07 -3.14
CA LEU A 107 -5.07 -6.29 -4.37
C LEU A 107 -4.72 -5.24 -5.44
N LEU A 108 -4.63 -3.97 -5.05
CA LEU A 108 -4.20 -2.87 -5.93
C LEU A 108 -2.76 -3.07 -6.44
N ALA A 109 -1.84 -3.59 -5.61
CA ALA A 109 -0.49 -3.94 -6.04
C ALA A 109 -0.49 -5.10 -7.04
N ALA A 110 -1.34 -6.11 -6.85
CA ALA A 110 -1.52 -7.19 -7.79
C ALA A 110 -2.10 -6.70 -9.13
N ASP A 111 -3.10 -5.81 -9.10
CA ASP A 111 -3.68 -5.20 -10.30
C ASP A 111 -2.68 -4.29 -11.01
N THR A 112 -1.88 -3.53 -10.25
CA THR A 112 -0.75 -2.76 -10.81
C THR A 112 0.24 -3.70 -11.48
N TYR A 113 0.56 -4.84 -10.88
CA TYR A 113 1.44 -5.86 -11.48
C TYR A 113 0.91 -6.43 -12.79
N LEU A 114 -0.38 -6.78 -12.84
CA LEU A 114 -1.02 -7.39 -14.00
C LEU A 114 -1.25 -6.39 -15.15
N HIS A 115 -1.64 -5.16 -14.83
CA HIS A 115 -2.10 -4.17 -15.83
C HIS A 115 -1.09 -3.06 -16.10
N GLY A 116 -0.21 -2.75 -15.15
CA GLY A 116 0.82 -1.72 -15.31
C GLY A 116 0.30 -0.28 -15.39
N ILE A 117 -0.98 -0.05 -15.08
CA ILE A 117 -1.63 1.26 -15.15
C ILE A 117 -1.30 2.10 -13.92
N ALA A 118 -1.24 3.42 -14.09
CA ALA A 118 -0.90 4.35 -13.02
C ALA A 118 -1.97 4.44 -11.93
N GLU A 119 -3.24 4.30 -12.31
CA GLU A 119 -4.39 4.48 -11.42
C GLU A 119 -4.35 3.55 -10.21
N PHE A 120 -4.05 2.25 -10.41
CA PHE A 120 -3.92 1.31 -9.28
C PHE A 120 -2.77 1.66 -8.33
N ALA A 121 -1.65 2.18 -8.85
CA ALA A 121 -0.53 2.61 -8.01
C ALA A 121 -0.88 3.88 -7.23
N VAL A 122 -1.65 4.80 -7.83
CA VAL A 122 -2.18 5.99 -7.14
C VAL A 122 -3.15 5.58 -6.05
N TRP A 123 -4.06 4.65 -6.32
CA TRP A 123 -4.98 4.13 -5.29
C TRP A 123 -4.24 3.43 -4.16
N ALA A 124 -3.19 2.65 -4.45
CA ALA A 124 -2.35 2.05 -3.41
C ALA A 124 -1.69 3.12 -2.52
N SER A 125 -1.17 4.19 -3.13
CA SER A 125 -0.68 5.38 -2.43
C SER A 125 -1.76 6.00 -1.52
N SER A 126 -2.97 6.20 -2.05
CA SER A 126 -4.09 6.80 -1.29
C SER A 126 -4.46 5.96 -0.06
N ARG A 127 -4.44 4.63 -0.15
CA ARG A 127 -4.74 3.75 1.00
C ARG A 127 -3.77 3.95 2.17
N ALA A 128 -2.50 4.19 1.89
CA ALA A 128 -1.52 4.52 2.92
C ALA A 128 -1.77 5.89 3.59
N VAL A 129 -2.44 6.81 2.91
CA VAL A 129 -2.86 8.10 3.48
C VAL A 129 -4.18 7.94 4.26
N GLU A 130 -5.13 7.17 3.72
CA GLU A 130 -6.43 6.90 4.34
C GLU A 130 -6.30 6.18 5.68
N ILE A 131 -5.37 5.22 5.81
CA ILE A 131 -5.17 4.52 7.09
C ILE A 131 -4.72 5.47 8.21
N ILE A 132 -3.91 6.50 7.89
CA ILE A 132 -3.50 7.54 8.84
C ILE A 132 -4.73 8.34 9.25
N HIS A 133 -5.52 8.77 8.26
CA HIS A 133 -6.78 9.48 8.48
C HIS A 133 -7.74 8.71 9.40
N ARG A 134 -7.89 7.39 9.21
CA ARG A 134 -8.77 6.55 10.04
C ARG A 134 -8.26 6.30 11.46
N ARG A 135 -6.95 6.19 11.67
CA ARG A 135 -6.36 5.87 12.99
C ARG A 135 -6.59 6.94 14.04
N GLU A 136 -6.71 8.21 13.66
CA GLU A 136 -6.81 9.33 14.61
C GLU A 136 -8.19 10.02 14.65
N GLN A 137 -9.15 9.53 13.86
CA GLN A 137 -10.46 10.17 13.70
C GLN A 137 -11.49 9.89 14.79
N SER A 138 -11.19 8.98 15.72
CA SER A 138 -12.11 8.70 16.82
C SER A 138 -11.66 9.45 18.06
N PRO A 139 -12.34 10.54 18.48
CA PRO A 139 -12.08 11.13 19.79
C PRO A 139 -12.27 10.06 20.85
N THR A 140 -11.31 9.99 21.78
CA THR A 140 -11.37 9.05 22.90
C THR A 140 -12.66 9.25 23.70
N PRO A 141 -13.19 8.21 24.37
CA PRO A 141 -14.33 8.37 25.27
C PRO A 141 -14.14 9.52 26.26
N GLU A 142 -12.92 9.74 26.76
CA GLU A 142 -12.59 10.87 27.64
C GLU A 142 -12.74 12.24 26.97
N GLN A 143 -12.27 12.40 25.73
CA GLN A 143 -12.44 13.63 24.95
C GLN A 143 -13.91 13.90 24.63
N VAL A 144 -14.69 12.85 24.32
CA VAL A 144 -16.13 12.97 24.11
C VAL A 144 -16.84 13.39 25.40
N MET A 145 -16.46 12.81 26.54
CA MET A 145 -17.05 13.18 27.84
C MET A 145 -16.68 14.62 28.25
N ALA A 146 -15.42 15.04 28.07
CA ALA A 146 -14.99 16.41 28.35
C ALA A 146 -15.71 17.44 27.46
N HIS A 147 -15.99 17.08 26.20
CA HIS A 147 -16.80 17.93 25.32
C HIS A 147 -18.25 18.05 25.79
N ILE A 148 -18.88 16.93 26.15
CA ILE A 148 -20.29 16.89 26.55
C ILE A 148 -20.53 17.54 27.92
N TYR A 149 -19.66 17.27 28.90
CA TYR A 149 -19.88 17.68 30.29
C TYR A 149 -19.15 18.97 30.68
N ASP A 150 -17.97 19.22 30.12
CA ASP A 150 -17.12 20.35 30.50
C ASP A 150 -17.04 21.44 29.41
N GLY A 151 -17.71 21.25 28.28
CA GLY A 151 -17.73 22.21 27.17
C GLY A 151 -16.37 22.41 26.50
N VAL A 152 -15.43 21.47 26.67
CA VAL A 152 -14.10 21.52 26.07
C VAL A 152 -14.23 21.29 24.57
N ALA A 153 -13.63 22.14 23.74
CA ALA A 153 -13.61 21.92 22.30
C ALA A 153 -12.87 20.61 21.98
N LEU A 154 -13.43 19.80 21.07
CA LEU A 154 -12.70 18.66 20.55
C LEU A 154 -11.42 19.16 19.86
N PRO A 155 -10.32 18.39 19.92
CA PRO A 155 -9.13 18.72 19.15
C PRO A 155 -9.48 18.90 17.68
N ASP A 156 -8.80 19.80 16.99
CA ASP A 156 -8.80 19.81 15.54
C ASP A 156 -8.05 18.56 15.06
N LEU A 157 -8.79 17.46 14.92
CA LEU A 157 -8.27 16.15 14.53
C LEU A 157 -7.61 16.22 13.14
N GLU A 158 -8.10 17.10 12.26
CA GLU A 158 -7.49 17.31 10.94
C GLU A 158 -6.10 17.95 11.09
N ALA A 159 -5.96 18.98 11.93
CA ALA A 159 -4.65 19.60 12.21
C ALA A 159 -3.66 18.65 12.92
N ALA A 160 -4.15 17.75 13.78
CA ALA A 160 -3.33 16.76 14.48
C ALA A 160 -2.73 15.70 13.53
N LEU A 161 -3.47 15.34 12.48
CA LEU A 161 -3.09 14.35 11.46
C LEU A 161 -2.04 14.87 10.45
N VAL A 162 -1.97 16.19 10.23
CA VAL A 162 -1.12 16.80 9.18
C VAL A 162 0.34 16.33 9.24
N PRO A 163 1.03 16.27 10.41
CA PRO A 163 2.43 15.83 10.46
C PRO A 163 2.64 14.42 9.90
N ASP A 164 1.76 13.48 10.25
CA ASP A 164 1.88 12.07 9.85
C ASP A 164 1.51 11.88 8.38
N LEU A 165 0.48 12.59 7.90
CA LEU A 165 0.15 12.64 6.47
C LEU A 165 1.34 13.18 5.64
N LEU A 166 1.97 14.26 6.10
CA LEU A 166 3.15 14.82 5.45
C LEU A 166 4.34 13.83 5.50
N ALA A 167 4.51 13.09 6.61
CA ALA A 167 5.57 12.12 6.77
C ALA A 167 5.43 10.96 5.77
N GLU A 168 4.24 10.37 5.63
CA GLU A 168 3.98 9.29 4.68
C GLU A 168 4.11 9.76 3.23
N LEU A 169 3.58 10.93 2.87
CA LEU A 169 3.70 11.43 1.50
C LEU A 169 5.16 11.74 1.12
N ARG A 170 5.93 12.33 2.03
CA ARG A 170 7.38 12.51 1.80
C ARG A 170 8.10 11.17 1.70
N ARG A 171 7.65 10.16 2.43
CA ARG A 171 8.19 8.80 2.31
C ARG A 171 7.92 8.22 0.94
N GLN A 172 6.69 8.29 0.44
CA GLN A 172 6.35 7.81 -0.89
C GLN A 172 7.16 8.51 -1.99
N LEU A 173 7.45 9.81 -1.84
CA LEU A 173 8.35 10.52 -2.75
C LEU A 173 9.80 9.99 -2.69
N ARG A 174 10.32 9.69 -1.49
CA ARG A 174 11.65 9.05 -1.33
C ARG A 174 11.68 7.65 -1.95
N ASP A 175 10.61 6.88 -1.79
CA ASP A 175 10.47 5.56 -2.41
C ASP A 175 10.53 5.67 -3.95
N LEU A 176 9.83 6.66 -4.52
CA LEU A 176 9.88 6.94 -5.95
C LEU A 176 11.28 7.38 -6.42
N ASP A 177 12.03 8.15 -5.61
CA ASP A 177 13.42 8.50 -5.91
C ASP A 177 14.33 7.26 -5.92
N LEU A 178 14.18 6.40 -4.92
CA LEU A 178 14.92 5.14 -4.83
C LEU A 178 14.64 4.24 -6.04
N ILE A 179 13.38 4.09 -6.42
CA ILE A 179 12.94 3.29 -7.56
C ILE A 179 13.47 3.88 -8.87
N ALA A 180 13.37 5.19 -9.06
CA ALA A 180 13.87 5.87 -10.27
C ALA A 180 15.39 5.67 -10.43
N GLY A 181 16.15 5.63 -9.33
CA GLY A 181 17.57 5.29 -9.32
C GLY A 181 17.91 3.86 -9.78
N ARG A 182 16.89 3.02 -10.02
CA ARG A 182 16.98 1.64 -10.52
C ARG A 182 16.13 1.40 -11.77
N ALA A 183 15.61 2.45 -12.40
CA ALA A 183 14.67 2.34 -13.51
C ALA A 183 15.20 1.50 -14.68
N GLU A 184 16.49 1.62 -15.02
CA GLU A 184 17.10 0.83 -16.10
C GLU A 184 17.16 -0.66 -15.78
N ASP A 185 17.50 -1.02 -14.53
CA ASP A 185 17.62 -2.39 -14.07
C ASP A 185 16.26 -3.11 -14.06
N ILE A 186 15.17 -2.40 -13.73
CA ILE A 186 13.82 -2.99 -13.60
C ILE A 186 12.97 -2.88 -14.87
N ARG A 187 13.42 -2.14 -15.90
CA ARG A 187 12.64 -1.85 -17.12
C ARG A 187 12.07 -3.09 -17.80
N TYR A 188 12.83 -4.19 -17.77
CA TYR A 188 12.47 -5.45 -18.43
C TYR A 188 12.17 -6.59 -17.45
N SER A 189 11.85 -6.31 -16.19
CA SER A 189 11.62 -7.35 -15.18
C SER A 189 10.56 -8.38 -15.59
N GLN A 190 9.53 -7.96 -16.34
CA GLN A 190 8.49 -8.86 -16.87
C GLN A 190 9.02 -9.95 -17.82
N LEU A 191 10.19 -9.76 -18.43
CA LEU A 191 10.83 -10.75 -19.32
C LEU A 191 11.77 -11.69 -18.54
N GLY A 192 11.86 -11.52 -17.23
CA GLY A 192 12.85 -12.15 -16.38
C GLY A 192 14.11 -11.28 -16.25
N LEU A 193 14.69 -11.27 -15.06
CA LEU A 193 16.01 -10.67 -14.81
C LEU A 193 17.06 -11.75 -14.56
N PRO A 194 18.35 -11.48 -14.84
CA PRO A 194 19.43 -12.32 -14.34
C PRO A 194 19.32 -12.51 -12.82
N VAL A 195 19.63 -13.72 -12.34
CA VAL A 195 19.47 -14.08 -10.92
C VAL A 195 20.23 -13.13 -10.00
N ASP A 196 21.48 -12.79 -10.34
CA ASP A 196 22.30 -11.88 -9.53
C ASP A 196 21.69 -10.46 -9.45
N LEU A 197 21.11 -9.98 -10.56
CA LEU A 197 20.43 -8.69 -10.59
C LEU A 197 19.16 -8.73 -9.73
N SER A 198 18.37 -9.80 -9.83
CA SER A 198 17.17 -9.98 -9.00
C SER A 198 17.51 -10.02 -7.51
N ILE A 199 18.57 -10.75 -7.11
CA ILE A 199 19.06 -10.80 -5.72
C ILE A 199 19.47 -9.40 -5.25
N ARG A 200 20.24 -8.66 -6.05
CA ARG A 200 20.64 -7.29 -5.73
C ARG A 200 19.43 -6.38 -5.52
N LEU A 201 18.46 -6.41 -6.44
CA LEU A 201 17.27 -5.57 -6.36
C LEU A 201 16.36 -5.93 -5.16
N ARG A 202 16.33 -7.19 -4.72
CA ARG A 202 15.64 -7.55 -3.45
C ARG A 202 16.24 -6.82 -2.26
N VAL A 203 17.57 -6.71 -2.20
CA VAL A 203 18.25 -5.98 -1.11
C VAL A 203 18.05 -4.48 -1.25
N GLU A 204 18.19 -3.94 -2.46
CA GLU A 204 18.20 -2.49 -2.70
C GLU A 204 16.81 -1.85 -2.77
N LEU A 205 15.77 -2.62 -3.13
CA LEU A 205 14.40 -2.12 -3.26
C LEU A 205 13.49 -2.73 -2.20
N ARG A 206 13.31 -4.06 -2.17
CA ARG A 206 12.33 -4.67 -1.27
C ARG A 206 12.63 -4.34 0.19
N GLY A 207 13.87 -4.52 0.65
CA GLY A 207 14.25 -4.19 2.03
C GLY A 207 13.87 -2.75 2.43
N PRO A 208 14.42 -1.71 1.80
CA PRO A 208 14.13 -0.31 2.12
C PRO A 208 12.66 0.08 2.01
N LEU A 209 11.97 -0.41 0.97
CA LEU A 209 10.55 -0.11 0.75
C LEU A 209 9.61 -0.76 1.77
N SER A 210 10.06 -1.83 2.44
CA SER A 210 9.29 -2.62 3.42
C SER A 210 9.44 -2.16 4.87
N VAL A 211 10.38 -1.27 5.17
CA VAL A 211 10.65 -0.84 6.56
C VAL A 211 9.39 -0.23 7.17
N ARG A 212 9.07 -0.55 8.42
CA ARG A 212 8.04 0.18 9.18
C ARG A 212 8.74 1.31 9.91
N ASP A 213 8.19 2.52 9.86
CA ASP A 213 8.70 3.63 10.70
C ASP A 213 8.34 3.40 12.18
#